data_AF-A0A7X0IWY5-F1
#
_entry.id   AF-A0A7X0IWY5-F1
#
_cell.length_a   1.000
_cell.length_b   1.000
_cell.length_c   1.000
_cell.angle_alpha   90.00
_cell.angle_beta   90.00
_cell.angle_gamma   90.00
#
_symmetry.space_group_name_H-M   'P 1'
#
loop_
_entity.id
_entity.type
_entity.pdbx_description
1 polymer ?
#
loop_
_entity_poly.entity_id
_entity_poly.type
_entity_poly.pdbx_seq_one_letter_code
_entity_poly.pdbx_strand_id
1 'polypeptide(L)'
;MSAGFAVNEEARFRDNLAVRLKDCRGRAHDAIRSYRLHGNVVRVFQEVGIVILEPLRIASYLFGHLDGMNESDNLCEVAPELPTEDQALVRAIGRLVEQLRGLWDTRGEWPSYDALIDVGAVGYRLFEEFGVHAQPQPDGQAYINVPFTVDTMPAGSAQADMLRALMGGYRS
;
A
#
# COMPACT_ATOMS: atom_id res chain seq x y z
N MET A 1 -8.46 26.73 9.19
CA MET A 1 -9.56 25.80 8.82
C MET A 1 -9.60 24.71 9.87
N SER A 2 -10.61 24.70 10.74
CA SER A 2 -10.86 23.57 11.65
C SER A 2 -11.94 22.69 11.02
N ALA A 3 -11.65 21.41 10.81
CA ALA A 3 -12.72 20.45 10.54
C ALA A 3 -13.58 20.35 11.81
N GLY A 4 -14.90 20.52 11.69
CA GLY A 4 -15.79 20.18 12.79
C GLY A 4 -15.60 18.71 13.14
N PHE A 5 -15.57 18.37 14.43
CA PHE A 5 -15.55 16.98 14.88
C PHE A 5 -16.72 16.27 14.22
N ALA A 6 -16.43 15.41 13.25
CA ALA A 6 -17.44 14.77 12.44
C ALA A 6 -18.04 13.61 13.25
N VAL A 7 -18.93 13.97 14.18
CA VAL A 7 -19.70 13.01 14.97
C VAL A 7 -20.42 12.09 13.99
N ASN A 8 -20.15 10.78 14.06
CA ASN A 8 -20.69 9.69 13.22
C ASN A 8 -19.97 9.34 11.89
N GLU A 9 -18.74 9.79 11.61
CA GLU A 9 -18.01 9.31 10.42
C GLU A 9 -17.31 7.95 10.62
N GLU A 10 -17.18 7.45 11.86
CA GLU A 10 -16.50 6.18 12.17
C GLU A 10 -17.04 5.01 11.33
N ALA A 11 -18.35 4.79 11.33
CA ALA A 11 -18.98 3.69 10.59
C ALA A 11 -18.63 3.75 9.09
N ARG A 12 -18.65 4.95 8.52
CA ARG A 12 -18.28 5.18 7.12
C ARG A 12 -16.79 4.88 6.87
N PHE A 13 -15.90 5.23 7.79
CA PHE A 13 -14.48 4.89 7.65
C PHE A 13 -14.24 3.39 7.74
N ARG A 14 -14.91 2.70 8.67
CA ARG A 14 -14.84 1.25 8.82
C ARG A 14 -15.34 0.51 7.58
N ASP A 15 -16.52 0.89 7.08
CA ASP A 15 -17.10 0.29 5.87
C ASP A 15 -16.19 0.51 4.65
N ASN A 16 -15.67 1.73 4.48
CA ASN A 16 -14.75 2.04 3.37
C ASN A 16 -13.44 1.25 3.49
N LEU A 17 -12.88 1.13 4.70
CA LEU A 17 -11.65 0.36 4.91
C LEU A 17 -11.89 -1.11 4.58
N ALA A 18 -13.00 -1.69 5.05
CA ALA A 18 -13.38 -3.07 4.76
C ALA A 18 -13.49 -3.33 3.24
N VAL A 19 -14.15 -2.42 2.51
CA VAL A 19 -14.26 -2.51 1.05
C VAL A 19 -12.89 -2.46 0.37
N ARG A 20 -11.98 -1.60 0.83
CA ARG A 20 -10.65 -1.45 0.22
C ARG A 20 -9.67 -2.57 0.58
N LEU A 21 -9.83 -3.18 1.76
CA LEU A 21 -9.05 -4.34 2.18
C LEU A 21 -9.53 -5.64 1.53
N LYS A 22 -10.83 -5.75 1.23
CA LYS A 22 -11.39 -6.92 0.56
C LYS A 22 -10.66 -7.21 -0.74
N ASP A 23 -10.12 -8.42 -0.83
CA ASP A 23 -9.37 -8.93 -2.00
C ASP A 23 -8.32 -7.93 -2.54
N CYS A 24 -7.64 -7.21 -1.65
CA CYS A 24 -6.61 -6.23 -2.03
C CYS A 24 -5.43 -6.92 -2.75
N ARG A 25 -4.95 -8.05 -2.22
CA ARG A 25 -3.87 -8.83 -2.83
C ARG A 25 -4.24 -9.42 -4.18
N GLY A 26 -5.45 -9.98 -4.33
CA GLY A 26 -5.92 -10.51 -5.61
C GLY A 26 -5.92 -9.43 -6.70
N ARG A 27 -6.51 -8.26 -6.40
CA ARG A 27 -6.53 -7.11 -7.33
C ARG A 27 -5.15 -6.59 -7.69
N ALA A 28 -4.21 -6.56 -6.75
CA ALA A 28 -2.83 -6.17 -7.04
C ALA A 28 -2.12 -7.22 -7.91
N HIS A 29 -2.33 -8.51 -7.66
CA HIS A 29 -1.81 -9.58 -8.52
C HIS A 29 -2.39 -9.50 -9.94
N ASP A 30 -3.66 -9.12 -10.11
CA ASP A 30 -4.26 -8.89 -11.42
C ASP A 30 -3.57 -7.75 -12.19
N ALA A 31 -3.24 -6.65 -11.52
CA ALA A 31 -2.44 -5.57 -12.12
C ALA A 31 -1.05 -6.07 -12.56
N ILE A 32 -0.40 -6.91 -11.76
CA ILE A 32 0.89 -7.50 -12.13
C ILE A 32 0.76 -8.48 -13.31
N ARG A 33 -0.31 -9.28 -13.37
CA ARG A 33 -0.59 -10.16 -14.52
C ARG A 33 -0.81 -9.34 -15.80
N SER A 34 -1.56 -8.25 -15.71
CA SER A 34 -1.75 -7.28 -16.80
C SER A 34 -0.41 -6.71 -17.27
N TYR A 35 0.47 -6.34 -16.34
CA TYR A 35 1.82 -5.88 -16.64
C TYR A 35 2.62 -6.86 -17.48
N ARG A 36 2.47 -8.17 -17.27
CA ARG A 36 3.18 -9.16 -18.09
C ARG A 36 2.73 -9.17 -19.55
N LEU A 37 1.56 -8.63 -19.86
CA LEU A 37 1.05 -8.52 -21.22
C LEU A 37 1.49 -7.23 -21.90
N HIS A 38 1.43 -6.09 -21.19
CA HIS A 38 1.70 -4.78 -21.80
C HIS A 38 3.13 -4.24 -21.54
N GLY A 39 3.89 -4.80 -20.59
CA GLY A 39 5.29 -4.49 -20.33
C GLY A 39 5.59 -3.05 -19.87
N ASN A 40 4.59 -2.30 -19.39
CA ASN A 40 4.74 -0.88 -19.03
C ASN A 40 4.97 -0.73 -17.51
N VAL A 41 6.21 -0.41 -17.14
CA VAL A 41 6.67 -0.31 -15.74
C VAL A 41 6.04 0.86 -14.97
N VAL A 42 5.75 1.98 -15.62
CA VAL A 42 5.09 3.12 -14.97
C VAL A 42 3.64 2.76 -14.68
N ARG A 43 2.98 2.10 -15.64
CA ARG A 43 1.59 1.68 -15.52
C ARG A 43 1.39 0.65 -14.40
N VAL A 44 2.24 -0.36 -14.27
CA VAL A 44 2.11 -1.35 -13.17
C VAL A 44 2.30 -0.71 -11.80
N PHE A 45 3.23 0.24 -11.68
CA PHE A 45 3.44 0.98 -10.43
C PHE A 45 2.18 1.76 -10.04
N GLN A 46 1.53 2.41 -11.00
CA GLN A 46 0.27 3.13 -10.78
C GLN A 46 -0.90 2.19 -10.46
N GLU A 47 -1.08 1.13 -11.24
CA GLU A 47 -2.19 0.18 -11.09
C GLU A 47 -2.12 -0.54 -9.74
N VAL A 48 -0.94 -1.02 -9.33
CA VAL A 48 -0.74 -1.61 -8.00
C VAL A 48 -0.93 -0.55 -6.92
N GLY A 49 -0.36 0.65 -7.09
CA GLY A 49 -0.43 1.73 -6.11
C GLY A 49 -1.86 2.16 -5.77
N ILE A 50 -2.73 2.27 -6.77
CA ILE A 50 -4.15 2.59 -6.58
C ILE A 50 -4.84 1.56 -5.67
N VAL A 51 -4.45 0.29 -5.77
CA VAL A 51 -5.04 -0.79 -4.96
C VAL A 51 -4.52 -0.74 -3.53
N ILE A 52 -3.19 -0.62 -3.34
CA ILE A 52 -2.56 -0.85 -2.04
C ILE A 52 -2.44 0.39 -1.16
N LEU A 53 -2.39 1.60 -1.75
CA LEU A 53 -2.22 2.83 -0.98
C LEU A 53 -3.55 3.41 -0.47
N GLU A 54 -4.67 3.08 -1.11
CA GLU A 54 -5.97 3.54 -0.62
C GLU A 54 -6.31 2.98 0.78
N PRO A 55 -6.16 1.67 1.07
CA PRO A 55 -6.34 1.16 2.42
C PRO A 55 -5.55 1.94 3.48
N LEU A 56 -4.30 2.31 3.18
CA LEU A 56 -3.47 3.13 4.07
C LEU A 56 -4.09 4.51 4.32
N ARG A 57 -4.57 5.18 3.27
CA ARG A 57 -5.23 6.48 3.37
C ARG A 57 -6.53 6.43 4.17
N ILE A 58 -7.36 5.40 3.97
CA ILE A 58 -8.61 5.28 4.73
C ILE A 58 -8.33 4.90 6.19
N ALA A 59 -7.34 4.03 6.43
CA ALA A 59 -6.91 3.68 7.77
C ALA A 59 -6.42 4.91 8.55
N SER A 60 -5.63 5.80 7.94
CA SER A 60 -5.17 7.01 8.63
C SER A 60 -6.33 7.93 9.05
N TYR A 61 -7.42 7.97 8.28
CA TYR A 61 -8.62 8.70 8.66
C TYR A 61 -9.39 8.02 9.79
N LEU A 62 -9.56 6.70 9.73
CA LEU A 62 -10.21 5.93 10.78
C LEU A 62 -9.48 6.09 12.11
N PHE A 63 -8.19 5.78 12.15
CA PHE A 63 -7.43 5.81 13.40
C PHE A 63 -7.21 7.23 13.91
N GLY A 64 -7.03 8.22 13.02
CA GLY A 64 -7.02 9.62 13.43
C GLY A 64 -8.35 10.07 14.05
N HIS A 65 -9.49 9.57 13.54
CA HIS A 65 -10.79 9.82 14.14
C HIS A 65 -10.95 9.14 15.51
N LEU A 66 -10.61 7.86 15.61
CA LEU A 66 -10.70 7.09 16.85
C LEU A 66 -9.80 7.69 17.94
N ASP A 67 -8.56 8.05 17.59
CA ASP A 67 -7.62 8.67 18.52
C ASP A 67 -8.09 10.07 18.96
N GLY A 68 -8.67 10.85 18.04
CA GLY A 68 -9.19 12.18 18.34
C GLY A 68 -10.49 12.19 19.14
N MET A 69 -11.27 11.12 19.08
CA MET A 69 -12.49 10.92 19.88
C MET A 69 -12.21 10.25 21.23
N ASN A 70 -10.99 9.76 21.45
CA ASN A 70 -10.69 8.97 22.62
C ASN A 70 -10.74 9.84 23.89
N GLU A 71 -11.74 9.59 24.74
CA GLU A 71 -11.89 10.21 26.05
C GLU A 71 -10.99 9.56 27.11
N SER A 72 -10.37 8.40 26.78
CA SER A 72 -9.46 7.66 27.63
C SER A 72 -7.99 7.89 27.24
N ASP A 73 -7.07 7.68 28.18
CA ASP A 73 -5.63 7.76 27.91
C ASP A 73 -5.08 6.59 27.06
N ASN A 74 -5.89 5.55 26.82
CA ASN A 74 -5.44 4.35 26.09
C ASN A 74 -5.86 4.40 24.62
N LEU A 75 -4.90 4.55 23.71
CA LEU A 75 -5.18 4.55 22.27
C LEU A 75 -5.71 3.19 21.79
N CYS A 76 -6.55 3.23 20.75
CA CYS A 76 -7.14 2.03 20.13
C CYS A 76 -6.04 1.12 19.53
N GLU A 77 -6.16 -0.19 19.77
CA GLU A 77 -5.29 -1.19 19.13
C GLU A 77 -5.65 -1.34 17.65
N VAL A 78 -4.64 -1.36 16.77
CA VAL A 78 -4.89 -1.34 15.32
C VAL A 78 -5.36 -2.70 14.79
N ALA A 79 -4.64 -3.78 15.12
CA ALA A 79 -4.84 -5.07 14.47
C ALA A 79 -6.26 -5.67 14.65
N PRO A 80 -6.90 -5.62 15.83
CA PRO A 80 -8.27 -6.13 16.01
C PRO A 80 -9.33 -5.40 15.18
N GLU A 81 -9.04 -4.16 14.78
CA GLU A 81 -9.97 -3.31 14.03
C GLU A 81 -9.92 -3.52 12.52
N LEU A 82 -8.93 -4.28 12.02
CA LEU A 82 -8.72 -4.50 10.60
C LEU A 82 -9.49 -5.74 10.12
N PRO A 83 -10.42 -5.60 9.16
CA PRO A 83 -11.17 -6.72 8.59
C PRO A 83 -10.37 -7.45 7.50
N THR A 84 -9.13 -7.85 7.81
CA THR A 84 -8.26 -8.61 6.89
C THR A 84 -7.27 -9.48 7.67
N GLU A 85 -6.91 -10.62 7.10
CA GLU A 85 -5.86 -11.50 7.61
C GLU A 85 -4.53 -11.31 6.87
N ASP A 86 -4.48 -10.45 5.84
CA ASP A 86 -3.26 -10.19 5.09
C ASP A 86 -2.24 -9.47 5.96
N GLN A 87 -1.23 -10.22 6.38
CA GLN A 87 -0.23 -9.75 7.33
C GLN A 87 0.61 -8.58 6.80
N ALA A 88 0.77 -8.43 5.49
CA ALA A 88 1.47 -7.26 4.94
C ALA A 88 0.65 -5.99 5.12
N LEU A 89 -0.67 -6.06 4.91
CA LEU A 89 -1.57 -4.93 5.14
C LEU A 89 -1.71 -4.61 6.63
N VAL A 90 -1.83 -5.63 7.49
CA VAL A 90 -1.89 -5.44 8.95
C VAL A 90 -0.62 -4.75 9.46
N ARG A 91 0.57 -5.23 9.07
CA ARG A 91 1.84 -4.61 9.46
C ARG A 91 1.98 -3.18 8.93
N ALA A 92 1.64 -2.96 7.65
CA ALA A 92 1.76 -1.64 7.04
C ALA A 92 0.82 -0.61 7.69
N ILE A 93 -0.44 -0.98 7.93
CA ILE A 93 -1.40 -0.09 8.60
C ILE A 93 -0.99 0.15 10.05
N GLY A 94 -0.58 -0.89 10.78
CA GLY A 94 -0.05 -0.74 12.15
C GLY A 94 1.12 0.24 12.21
N ARG A 95 2.09 0.09 11.31
CA ARG A 95 3.26 0.98 11.24
C ARG A 95 2.88 2.41 10.87
N LEU A 96 1.98 2.59 9.91
CA LEU A 96 1.47 3.90 9.52
C LEU A 96 0.85 4.62 10.72
N VAL A 97 -0.05 3.94 11.44
CA VAL A 97 -0.76 4.53 12.59
C VAL A 97 0.22 4.86 13.72
N GLU A 98 1.17 3.97 14.02
CA GLU A 98 2.25 4.23 14.98
C GLU A 98 3.03 5.51 14.64
N GLN A 99 3.45 5.66 13.37
CA GLN A 99 4.20 6.84 12.94
C GLN A 99 3.36 8.11 12.98
N LEU A 100 2.07 8.04 12.61
CA LEU A 100 1.16 9.19 12.68
C LEU A 100 0.92 9.64 14.13
N ARG A 101 0.79 8.69 15.07
CA ARG A 101 0.71 8.99 16.51
C ARG A 101 1.98 9.64 17.02
N GLY A 102 3.15 9.10 16.68
CA GLY A 102 4.44 9.70 17.07
C GLY A 102 4.66 11.11 16.50
N LEU A 103 4.22 11.36 15.26
CA LEU A 103 4.19 12.70 14.68
C LEU A 103 3.29 13.63 15.48
N TRP A 104 2.07 13.19 15.82
CA TRP A 104 1.15 13.97 16.64
C TRP A 104 1.74 14.34 18.00
N ASP A 105 2.41 13.41 18.67
CA ASP A 105 3.01 13.64 19.99
C ASP A 105 4.14 14.67 19.95
N THR A 106 4.90 14.72 18.86
CA THR A 106 6.04 15.63 18.66
C THR A 106 5.68 16.89 17.87
N ARG A 107 4.39 17.15 17.65
CA ARG A 107 3.92 18.29 16.85
C ARG A 107 4.47 19.61 17.39
N GLY A 108 4.98 20.44 16.50
CA GLY A 108 5.60 21.73 16.86
C GLY A 108 7.09 21.65 17.22
N GLU A 109 7.64 20.44 17.31
CA GLU A 109 9.05 20.21 17.67
C GLU A 109 9.87 19.57 16.53
N TRP A 110 9.28 19.44 15.34
CA TRP A 110 9.94 18.77 14.21
C TRP A 110 11.11 19.61 13.65
N PRO A 111 12.35 19.07 13.64
CA PRO A 111 13.51 19.81 13.14
C PRO A 111 13.60 19.85 11.60
N SER A 112 12.91 18.93 10.92
CA SER A 112 12.90 18.78 9.46
C SER A 112 11.63 18.05 9.00
N TYR A 113 11.50 17.84 7.69
CA TYR A 113 10.41 17.06 7.09
C TYR A 113 10.70 15.55 7.01
N ASP A 114 11.85 15.09 7.51
CA ASP A 114 12.28 13.68 7.36
C ASP A 114 11.27 12.71 7.99
N ALA A 115 10.67 13.09 9.11
CA ALA A 115 9.66 12.27 9.77
C ALA A 115 8.38 12.06 8.90
N LEU A 116 8.07 12.99 7.98
CA LEU A 116 6.99 12.80 7.00
C LEU A 116 7.44 11.90 5.84
N ILE A 117 8.72 11.94 5.46
CA ILE A 117 9.30 11.03 4.47
C ILE A 117 9.23 9.58 4.99
N ASP A 118 9.50 9.38 6.29
CA ASP A 118 9.41 8.06 6.93
C ASP A 118 7.99 7.46 6.92
N VAL A 119 6.95 8.30 6.92
CA VAL A 119 5.57 7.84 6.72
C VAL A 119 5.38 7.35 5.29
N GLY A 120 5.89 8.08 4.30
CA GLY A 120 5.86 7.68 2.89
C GLY A 120 6.58 6.34 2.64
N ALA A 121 7.64 6.04 3.40
CA ALA A 121 8.37 4.78 3.31
C ALA A 121 7.52 3.55 3.63
N VAL A 122 6.42 3.67 4.38
CA VAL A 122 5.46 2.57 4.58
C VAL A 122 4.84 2.12 3.27
N GLY A 123 4.42 3.07 2.42
CA GLY A 123 3.83 2.79 1.12
C GLY A 123 4.83 2.08 0.19
N TYR A 124 6.08 2.55 0.15
CA TYR A 124 7.13 1.92 -0.67
C TYR A 124 7.44 0.49 -0.23
N ARG A 125 7.54 0.22 1.08
CA ARG A 125 7.69 -1.16 1.58
C ARG A 125 6.49 -2.04 1.23
N LEU A 126 5.28 -1.47 1.22
CA LEU A 126 4.09 -2.21 0.84
C LEU A 126 4.09 -2.59 -0.66
N PHE A 127 4.63 -1.74 -1.54
CA PHE A 127 4.86 -2.12 -2.94
C PHE A 127 5.75 -3.36 -3.05
N GLU A 128 6.85 -3.43 -2.29
CA GLU A 128 7.77 -4.57 -2.31
C GLU A 128 7.09 -5.86 -1.82
N GLU A 129 6.32 -5.80 -0.73
CA GLU A 129 5.51 -6.91 -0.19
C GLU A 129 4.41 -7.40 -1.16
N PHE A 130 4.08 -6.58 -2.16
CA PHE A 130 3.13 -6.88 -3.22
C PHE A 130 3.80 -7.21 -4.56
N GLY A 131 5.14 -7.27 -4.61
CA GLY A 131 5.92 -7.73 -5.77
C GLY A 131 6.32 -6.65 -6.76
N VAL A 132 6.24 -5.36 -6.40
CA VAL A 132 6.78 -4.25 -7.19
C VAL A 132 7.92 -3.59 -6.45
N HIS A 133 9.14 -3.76 -6.96
CA HIS A 133 10.37 -3.35 -6.28
C HIS A 133 10.90 -2.09 -6.97
N ALA A 134 10.86 -0.95 -6.27
CA ALA A 134 11.35 0.32 -6.80
C ALA A 134 12.70 0.68 -6.16
N GLN A 135 13.72 0.90 -6.97
CA GLN A 135 15.06 1.25 -6.52
C GLN A 135 15.47 2.61 -7.10
N PRO A 136 15.80 3.61 -6.25
CA PRO A 136 16.27 4.90 -6.74
C PRO A 136 17.59 4.74 -7.50
N GLN A 137 17.80 5.57 -8.51
CA GLN A 137 18.98 5.59 -9.35
C GLN A 137 19.76 6.92 -9.17
N PRO A 138 21.08 6.94 -9.45
CA PRO A 138 21.90 8.15 -9.31
C PRO A 138 21.46 9.34 -10.17
N ASP A 139 20.71 9.09 -11.23
CA ASP A 139 20.19 10.10 -12.17
C ASP A 139 18.85 10.71 -11.73
N GLY A 140 18.36 10.36 -10.54
CA GLY A 140 17.07 10.82 -10.02
C GLY A 140 15.87 10.04 -10.55
N GLN A 141 16.06 9.00 -11.36
CA GLN A 141 15.00 8.08 -11.78
C GLN A 141 14.86 6.91 -10.79
N ALA A 142 13.89 6.04 -11.05
CA ALA A 142 13.71 4.79 -10.32
C ALA A 142 13.73 3.61 -11.29
N TYR A 143 14.50 2.58 -10.95
CA TYR A 143 14.42 1.28 -11.58
C TYR A 143 13.29 0.47 -10.94
N ILE A 144 12.36 -0.01 -11.75
CA ILE A 144 11.23 -0.84 -11.30
C ILE A 144 11.47 -2.28 -11.73
N ASN A 145 11.59 -3.17 -10.75
CA ASN A 145 11.66 -4.61 -10.95
C ASN A 145 10.38 -5.29 -10.45
N VAL A 146 9.85 -6.21 -11.24
CA VAL A 146 8.63 -6.97 -10.89
C VAL A 146 8.94 -8.46 -11.04
N PRO A 147 9.36 -9.15 -9.96
CA PRO A 147 9.76 -10.56 -10.01
C PRO A 147 8.63 -11.47 -10.50
N PHE A 148 8.95 -12.48 -11.30
CA PHE A 148 7.98 -13.49 -11.72
C PHE A 148 7.68 -14.45 -10.57
N THR A 149 6.41 -14.58 -10.20
CA THR A 149 5.94 -15.53 -9.18
C THR A 149 4.77 -16.34 -9.72
N VAL A 150 4.52 -17.54 -9.18
CA VAL A 150 3.40 -18.39 -9.61
C VAL A 150 2.07 -17.64 -9.54
N ASP A 151 1.87 -16.83 -8.50
CA ASP A 151 0.65 -16.07 -8.30
C ASP A 151 0.46 -14.94 -9.31
N THR A 152 1.51 -14.47 -9.96
CA THR A 152 1.48 -13.30 -10.86
C THR A 152 1.77 -13.64 -12.32
N MET A 153 1.92 -14.93 -12.65
CA MET A 153 1.98 -15.40 -14.02
C MET A 153 0.57 -15.42 -14.65
N PRO A 154 0.41 -14.97 -15.91
CA PRO A 154 -0.80 -15.24 -16.67
C PRO A 154 -1.00 -16.75 -16.82
N ALA A 155 -2.24 -17.20 -16.87
CA ALA A 155 -2.60 -18.60 -17.07
C ALA A 155 -2.87 -18.92 -18.54
N GLY A 156 -2.84 -20.20 -18.90
CA GLY A 156 -3.28 -20.70 -20.22
C GLY A 156 -2.35 -20.29 -21.37
N SER A 157 -2.93 -19.96 -22.53
CA SER A 157 -2.17 -19.62 -23.75
C SER A 157 -1.23 -18.43 -23.57
N ALA A 158 -1.65 -17.43 -22.78
CA ALA A 158 -0.82 -16.27 -22.47
C ALA A 158 0.50 -16.65 -21.75
N GLN A 159 0.48 -17.70 -20.92
CA GLN A 159 1.68 -18.23 -20.28
C GLN A 159 2.62 -18.87 -21.30
N ALA A 160 2.08 -19.71 -22.18
CA ALA A 160 2.85 -20.40 -23.21
C ALA A 160 3.50 -19.43 -24.19
N ASP A 161 2.78 -18.37 -24.58
CA ASP A 161 3.29 -17.35 -25.49
C ASP A 161 4.39 -16.50 -24.84
N MET A 162 4.26 -16.17 -23.55
CA MET A 162 5.31 -15.47 -22.81
C MET A 162 6.58 -16.32 -22.65
N LEU A 163 6.44 -17.60 -22.30
CA LEU A 163 7.58 -18.51 -22.17
C LEU A 163 8.30 -18.69 -23.51
N ARG A 164 7.55 -18.76 -24.61
CA ARG A 164 8.14 -18.77 -25.97
C ARG A 164 8.91 -17.49 -26.27
N ALA A 165 8.36 -16.31 -25.94
CA ALA A 165 9.04 -15.04 -26.16
C ALA A 165 10.35 -14.93 -25.36
N LEU A 166 10.33 -15.36 -24.09
CA LEU A 166 11.51 -15.36 -23.22
C LEU A 166 12.59 -16.35 -23.69
N MET A 167 12.20 -17.55 -24.14
CA MET A 167 13.16 -18.55 -24.65
C MET A 167 13.65 -18.25 -26.08
N GLY A 168 12.81 -17.61 -26.91
CA GLY A 168 13.14 -17.22 -28.28
C GLY A 168 14.16 -16.08 -28.37
N GLY A 169 14.23 -15.21 -27.34
CA GLY A 169 15.22 -14.13 -27.24
C GLY A 169 16.65 -14.56 -26.92
N TYR A 170 16.88 -15.84 -26.55
CA TYR A 170 18.21 -16.39 -26.26
C TYR A 170 18.95 -16.94 -27.49
N ARG A 171 18.38 -16.79 -28.70
CA ARG A 171 19.06 -17.06 -29.97
C ARG A 171 19.41 -15.76 -30.66
N SER A 172 20.53 -15.15 -30.28
CA SER A 172 21.25 -14.13 -31.05
C SER A 172 22.74 -14.25 -30.79
#